data_AF-D5A969-F1
#
_entry.id   AF-D5A969-F1
#
_cell.length_a   1.000
_cell.length_b   1.000
_cell.length_c   1.000
_cell.angle_alpha   90.00
_cell.angle_beta   90.00
_cell.angle_gamma   90.00
#
_symmetry.space_group_name_H-M   'P 1'
#
loop_
_entity.id
_entity.type
_entity.pdbx_description
1 polymer ?
#
loop_
_entity_poly.entity_id
_entity_poly.type
_entity_poly.pdbx_seq_one_letter_code
_entity_poly.pdbx_strand_id
1 'polypeptide(L)' 'MFSYINVYGKYPPGLFSSFCQGDKNGLPCEAEVPSPSSSENVNASRAHRVLQSFSVFIWIVLVNLLGNLVLTS' A
#
# COMPACT_ATOMS: atom_id res chain seq x y z
N MET A 1 12.41 -18.50 2.90
CA MET A 1 12.21 -17.35 1.99
C MET A 1 13.40 -17.15 1.04
N PHE A 2 14.63 -16.96 1.54
CA PHE A 2 15.81 -16.77 0.67
C PHE A 2 16.03 -17.86 -0.38
N SER A 3 15.80 -19.15 -0.08
CA SER A 3 15.95 -20.23 -1.08
C SER A 3 15.03 -20.06 -2.30
N TYR A 4 13.82 -19.53 -2.11
CA TYR A 4 12.90 -19.26 -3.20
C TYR A 4 13.44 -18.12 -4.08
N ILE A 5 13.78 -16.99 -3.46
CA ILE A 5 14.32 -15.83 -4.18
C ILE A 5 15.62 -16.19 -4.91
N ASN A 6 16.48 -17.02 -4.29
CA ASN A 6 17.76 -17.43 -4.87
C ASN A 6 17.57 -18.33 -6.09
N VAL A 7 16.69 -19.33 -6.02
CA VAL A 7 16.47 -20.28 -7.14
C VAL A 7 15.77 -19.60 -8.31
N TYR A 8 14.71 -18.83 -8.04
CA TYR A 8 13.92 -18.19 -9.09
C TYR A 8 14.61 -16.94 -9.66
N GLY A 9 15.32 -16.17 -8.82
CA GLY A 9 16.13 -15.03 -9.25
C GLY A 9 17.52 -15.42 -9.78
N LYS A 10 17.89 -16.70 -9.70
CA LYS A 10 19.24 -17.21 -10.01
C LYS A 10 20.35 -16.43 -9.30
N TYR A 11 20.11 -16.03 -8.06
CA TYR A 11 21.09 -15.28 -7.27
C TYR A 11 22.11 -16.20 -6.61
N PRO A 12 23.40 -15.83 -6.61
CA PRO A 12 24.43 -16.60 -5.93
C PRO A 12 24.18 -16.64 -4.41
N PRO A 13 24.62 -17.72 -3.74
CA PRO A 13 24.47 -17.83 -2.29
C PRO A 13 25.18 -16.67 -1.60
N GLY A 14 24.52 -16.05 -0.62
CA GLY A 14 25.10 -14.96 0.16
C GLY A 14 25.06 -13.58 -0.50
N LEU A 15 24.44 -13.40 -1.68
CA LEU A 15 24.32 -12.10 -2.33
C LEU A 15 23.78 -11.01 -1.39
N PHE A 16 22.72 -11.33 -0.65
CA PHE A 16 22.09 -10.40 0.29
C PHE A 16 23.00 -10.02 1.46
N SER A 17 23.82 -10.94 1.96
CA SER A 17 24.79 -10.68 3.02
C SER A 17 26.02 -9.92 2.53
N SER A 18 26.37 -10.04 1.23
CA SER A 18 27.48 -9.31 0.63
C SER A 18 27.15 -7.84 0.35
N PHE A 19 25.89 -7.55 0.00
CA PHE A 19 25.43 -6.20 -0.32
C PHE A 19 24.89 -5.45 0.89
N CYS A 20 24.18 -6.14 1.78
CA CYS A 20 23.54 -5.52 2.93
C CYS A 20 24.23 -6.00 4.21
N GLN A 21 25.04 -5.12 4.80
CA GLN A 21 25.58 -5.32 6.14
C GLN A 21 24.71 -4.54 7.13
N GLY A 22 24.09 -5.26 8.05
CA GLY A 22 23.39 -4.65 9.17
C GLY A 22 24.37 -4.19 10.25
N ASP A 23 23.85 -3.42 11.20
CA ASP A 23 24.59 -3.07 12.41
C ASP A 23 24.48 -4.19 13.47
N LYS A 24 24.88 -3.87 14.70
CA LYS A 24 24.76 -4.76 15.89
C LYS A 24 23.35 -5.31 16.12
N ASN A 25 22.35 -4.61 15.58
CA ASN A 25 20.93 -4.94 15.69
C ASN A 25 20.38 -5.65 14.43
N GLY A 26 21.24 -5.96 13.45
CA GLY A 26 20.85 -6.51 12.16
C GLY A 26 20.46 -5.45 11.13
N LEU A 27 19.75 -5.88 10.10
CA LEU A 27 19.24 -5.01 9.04
C LEU A 27 17.97 -4.30 9.54
N PRO A 28 17.80 -2.99 9.28
CA PRO A 28 16.59 -2.29 9.67
C PRO A 28 15.39 -2.91 8.94
N CYS A 29 14.38 -3.32 9.70
CA CYS A 29 13.07 -3.60 9.15
C CYS A 29 12.36 -2.25 8.98
N GLU A 30 12.09 -1.83 7.75
CA GLU A 30 11.16 -0.73 7.52
C GLU A 30 9.80 -1.15 8.08
N ALA A 31 9.34 -0.45 9.10
CA ALA A 31 8.10 -0.75 9.78
C ALA A 31 6.92 -0.42 8.85
N GLU A 32 6.43 -1.44 8.16
CA GLU A 32 5.03 -1.82 7.93
C GLU A 32 4.99 -2.78 6.73
N VAL A 33 5.57 -3.97 6.89
CA VAL A 33 5.13 -5.09 6.05
C VAL A 33 3.73 -5.46 6.54
N PRO A 34 2.68 -5.39 5.69
CA PRO A 34 1.38 -5.89 6.09
C PRO A 34 1.56 -7.35 6.49
N SER A 35 1.39 -7.63 7.78
CA SER A 35 1.36 -9.00 8.28
C SER A 35 0.34 -9.77 7.44
N PRO A 36 0.64 -10.98 6.95
CA PRO A 36 -0.37 -11.81 6.31
C PRO A 36 -1.47 -12.02 7.34
N SER A 37 -2.59 -11.33 7.11
CA SER A 37 -3.67 -11.07 8.05
C SER A 37 -4.01 -12.28 8.92
N SER A 38 -3.47 -12.32 10.14
CA SER A 38 -4.10 -13.02 11.25
C SER A 38 -5.30 -12.18 11.68
N SER A 39 -6.41 -12.37 10.97
CA SER A 39 -7.80 -12.13 11.40
C SER A 39 -8.00 -11.10 12.54
N GLU A 40 -7.79 -9.81 12.29
CA GLU A 40 -8.28 -8.76 13.18
C GLU A 40 -8.98 -7.64 12.37
N ASN A 41 -10.27 -7.46 12.70
CA ASN A 41 -11.17 -6.33 12.43
C ASN A 41 -11.06 -5.53 11.11
N VAL A 42 -11.47 -6.15 10.00
CA VAL A 42 -11.85 -5.51 8.71
C VAL A 42 -12.95 -4.42 8.78
N ASN A 43 -13.50 -4.12 9.96
CA ASN A 43 -14.60 -3.15 10.11
C ASN A 43 -14.13 -1.68 10.14
N ALA A 44 -12.95 -1.38 10.70
CA ALA A 44 -12.47 0.01 10.78
C ALA A 44 -12.01 0.55 9.41
N SER A 45 -11.34 -0.30 8.63
CA SER A 45 -10.82 0.04 7.31
C SER A 45 -11.87 -0.03 6.18
N ARG A 46 -12.95 -0.80 6.34
CA ARG A 46 -14.12 -0.72 5.43
C ARG A 46 -14.90 0.58 5.59
N ALA A 47 -15.14 1.03 6.84
CA ALA A 47 -15.83 2.29 7.09
C ALA A 47 -15.06 3.49 6.49
N HIS A 48 -13.73 3.50 6.60
CA HIS A 48 -12.90 4.54 5.99
C HIS A 48 -12.98 4.54 4.46
N ARG A 49 -12.89 3.38 3.79
CA ARG A 49 -12.98 3.32 2.31
C ARG A 49 -14.37 3.72 1.79
N VAL A 50 -15.44 3.36 2.49
CA VAL A 50 -16.81 3.72 2.09
C VAL A 50 -17.03 5.24 2.22
N LEU A 51 -16.63 5.84 3.35
CA LEU A 51 -16.74 7.30 3.54
C LEU A 51 -15.87 8.10 2.56
N GLN A 52 -14.66 7.61 2.25
CA GLN A 52 -13.81 8.25 1.23
C GLN A 52 -14.42 8.18 -0.18
N SER A 53 -15.08 7.09 -0.53
CA SER A 53 -15.72 6.94 -1.84
C SER A 53 -16.86 7.95 -2.05
N PHE A 54 -17.69 8.20 -1.03
CA PHE A 54 -18.78 9.18 -1.11
C PHE A 54 -18.28 10.62 -1.25
N SER A 55 -17.18 10.98 -0.59
CA SER A 55 -16.58 12.33 -0.68
C SER A 55 -16.20 12.69 -2.12
N VAL A 56 -15.55 11.76 -2.84
CA VAL A 56 -15.12 11.98 -4.23
C VAL A 56 -16.32 12.07 -5.18
N PHE A 57 -17.31 11.20 -5.00
CA PHE A 57 -18.51 11.20 -5.85
C PHE A 57 -19.33 12.49 -5.69
N ILE A 58 -19.50 12.96 -4.45
CA ILE A 58 -20.17 14.22 -4.15
C ILE A 58 -19.43 15.40 -4.80
N TRP A 59 -18.09 15.42 -4.70
CA TRP A 59 -17.28 16.50 -5.29
C TRP A 59 -17.37 16.52 -6.82
N ILE A 60 -17.29 15.36 -7.48
CA ILE A 60 -17.44 15.24 -8.94
C ILE A 60 -18.82 15.74 -9.39
N VAL A 61 -19.90 15.35 -8.70
CA VAL A 61 -21.26 15.79 -9.04
C VAL A 61 -21.40 17.31 -8.87
N LEU A 62 -20.85 17.89 -7.80
CA LEU A 62 -20.86 19.33 -7.55
C LEU A 62 -20.14 20.12 -8.65
N VAL A 63 -18.94 19.67 -9.05
CA VAL A 63 -18.16 20.30 -10.12
C VAL A 63 -18.91 20.24 -11.45
N ASN A 64 -19.50 19.09 -11.78
CA ASN A 64 -20.28 18.94 -13.01
C ASN A 64 -21.56 19.79 -12.98
N LEU A 65 -22.28 19.85 -11.86
CA LEU A 65 -23.50 20.64 -11.74
C LEU A 65 -23.23 22.15 -11.85
N LEU A 66 -22.18 22.64 -11.19
CA LEU A 66 -21.73 24.03 -11.31
C LEU A 66 -21.23 24.35 -12.72
N GLY A 67 -20.49 23.43 -13.34
CA GLY A 67 -20.01 23.60 -14.72
C GLY A 67 -21.13 23.69 -15.76
N ASN A 68 -22.15 22.81 -15.65
CA ASN A 68 -23.31 22.85 -16.54
C ASN A 68 -24.18 24.11 -16.31
N LEU A 69 -24.26 24.61 -15.07
CA LEU A 69 -24.97 25.86 -14.75
C LEU A 69 -24.29 27.08 -15.38
N VAL A 70 -22.95 27.13 -15.36
CA VAL A 70 -22.15 28.21 -15.98
C VAL A 70 -22.19 28.14 -17.51
N LEU A 71 -22.31 26.96 -18.12
CA LEU A 71 -22.42 26.82 -19.59
C LEU A 71 -23.81 27.17 -20.15
N THR A 72 -24.83 27.26 -19.30
CA THR A 72 -26.23 27.58 -19.66
C THR A 72 -26.56 29.07 -19.50
N SER A 73 -25.68 29.87 -18.88
CA SER A 73 -25.78 31.34 -18.80
C SER A 73 -24.95 32.03 -19.87
#